data_AF-R2SJL8-F1
#
_entry.id   AF-R2SJL8-F1
#
_cell.length_a   1.000
_cell.length_b   1.000
_cell.length_c   1.000
_cell.angle_alpha   90.00
_cell.angle_beta   90.00
_cell.angle_gamma   90.00
#
_symmetry.space_group_name_H-M   'P 1'
#
loop_
_entity.id
_entity.type
_entity.pdbx_description
1 polymer ?
#
loop_
_entity_poly.entity_id
_entity_poly.type
_entity_poly.pdbx_seq_one_letter_code
_entity_poly.pdbx_strand_id
1 'polypeptide(L)' 'MLKIDKGRAIRNAELSTARREGREENKIETAINFLKMGLSPEQVAQGTGLSIEQVKELERQLQ' A
#
# COMPACT_ATOMS: atom_id res chain seq x y z
N MET A 1 -7.07 -39.14 7.05
CA MET A 1 -8.04 -38.15 6.56
C MET A 1 -7.59 -36.78 7.06
N LEU A 2 -7.04 -35.95 6.18
CA LEU A 2 -6.52 -34.62 6.55
C LEU A 2 -7.71 -33.75 6.97
N LYS A 3 -7.94 -33.59 8.28
CA LYS A 3 -8.92 -32.63 8.81
C LYS A 3 -8.32 -31.24 8.62
N ILE A 4 -8.50 -30.66 7.44
CA ILE A 4 -8.14 -29.25 7.22
C ILE A 4 -9.07 -28.44 8.11
N ASP A 5 -8.49 -27.90 9.18
CA ASP A 5 -9.17 -27.07 10.17
C ASP A 5 -9.63 -25.78 9.49
N LYS A 6 -10.85 -25.78 8.95
CA LYS A 6 -11.42 -24.67 8.16
C LYS A 6 -11.31 -23.33 8.91
N GLY A 7 -11.37 -23.35 10.25
CA GLY A 7 -11.21 -22.17 11.11
C GLY A 7 -9.79 -21.58 11.15
N ARG A 8 -8.74 -22.35 10.78
CA ARG A 8 -7.35 -21.86 10.65
C ARG A 8 -7.11 -21.24 9.27
N ALA A 9 -7.73 -21.80 8.23
CA ALA A 9 -7.62 -21.28 6.87
C ALA A 9 -8.26 -19.89 6.73
N ILE A 10 -9.44 -19.68 7.33
CA ILE A 10 -10.16 -18.39 7.29
C ILE A 10 -9.36 -17.30 8.02
N ARG A 11 -8.90 -17.56 9.25
CA ARG A 11 -8.08 -16.61 10.02
C ARG A 11 -6.79 -16.19 9.30
N ASN A 12 -6.13 -17.13 8.62
CA ASN A 12 -4.93 -16.82 7.84
C ASN A 12 -5.24 -15.95 6.62
N ALA A 13 -6.37 -16.19 5.96
CA ALA A 13 -6.83 -15.37 4.84
C ALA A 13 -7.17 -13.94 5.30
N GLU A 14 -7.94 -13.80 6.38
CA GLU A 14 -8.32 -12.50 6.97
C GLU A 14 -7.10 -11.71 7.46
N LEU A 15 -6.14 -12.37 8.11
CA LEU A 15 -4.90 -11.71 8.54
C LEU A 15 -4.03 -11.30 7.34
N SER A 16 -4.07 -12.07 6.25
CA SER A 16 -3.35 -11.75 5.02
C SER A 16 -3.96 -10.58 4.28
N THR A 17 -5.29 -10.46 4.24
CA THR A 17 -5.99 -9.32 3.61
C THR A 17 -5.78 -8.06 4.42
N ALA A 18 -5.99 -8.10 5.74
CA ALA A 18 -5.79 -6.94 6.62
C ALA A 18 -4.34 -6.41 6.58
N ARG A 19 -3.35 -7.29 6.53
CA ARG A 19 -1.92 -6.90 6.36
C ARG A 19 -1.61 -6.36 4.97
N ARG A 20 -2.37 -6.72 3.95
CA ARG A 20 -2.18 -6.20 2.59
C ARG A 20 -2.79 -4.81 2.47
N GLU A 21 -4.01 -4.64 2.97
CA GLU A 21 -4.72 -3.35 3.02
C GLU A 21 -3.92 -2.33 3.81
N GLY A 22 -3.51 -2.65 5.05
CA GLY A 22 -2.70 -1.74 5.84
C GLY A 22 -1.34 -1.40 5.21
N ARG A 23 -0.76 -2.30 4.40
CA ARG A 23 0.49 -2.00 3.68
C ARG A 23 0.27 -1.08 2.49
N GLU A 24 -0.84 -1.22 1.76
CA GLU A 24 -1.15 -0.35 0.63
C GLU A 24 -1.61 1.04 1.09
N GLU A 25 -2.43 1.13 2.15
CA GLU A 25 -2.83 2.40 2.77
C GLU A 25 -1.62 3.20 3.26
N ASN A 26 -0.67 2.54 3.95
CA ASN A 26 0.56 3.18 4.42
C ASN A 26 1.43 3.73 3.28
N LYS A 27 1.47 3.07 2.12
CA LYS A 27 2.25 3.56 0.97
C LYS A 27 1.66 4.83 0.39
N ILE A 28 0.33 4.90 0.27
CA ILE A 28 -0.37 6.06 -0.27
C ILE A 28 -0.22 7.26 0.67
N GLU A 29 -0.43 7.06 1.97
CA GLU A 29 -0.25 8.13 2.97
C GLU A 29 1.19 8.66 2.97
N THR A 30 2.17 7.75 2.94
CA THR A 30 3.59 8.11 2.86
C THR A 30 3.88 8.89 1.57
N ALA A 31 3.32 8.48 0.43
CA ALA A 31 3.50 9.17 -0.85
C ALA A 31 2.93 10.59 -0.80
N ILE A 32 1.73 10.77 -0.26
CA ILE A 32 1.09 12.08 -0.09
C ILE A 32 1.95 12.99 0.80
N ASN A 33 2.47 12.47 1.91
CA ASN A 33 3.32 13.23 2.81
C ASN A 33 4.62 13.65 2.12
N PHE A 34 5.26 12.77 1.36
CA PHE A 34 6.48 13.11 0.62
C PHE A 34 6.23 14.15 -0.48
N LEU A 35 5.12 14.04 -1.22
CA LEU A 35 4.74 15.05 -2.22
C LEU A 35 4.50 16.42 -1.56
N LYS A 36 3.81 16.46 -0.42
CA LYS A 36 3.62 17.70 0.37
C LYS A 36 4.93 18.29 0.90
N MET A 37 5.95 17.46 1.11
CA MET A 37 7.31 17.90 1.48
C MET A 37 8.14 18.38 0.28
N GLY A 38 7.61 18.30 -0.95
CA GLY A 38 8.27 18.78 -2.16
C GLY A 38 9.25 17.79 -2.79
N LEU A 39 9.19 16.50 -2.44
CA LEU A 39 9.97 15.47 -3.12
C LEU A 39 9.42 15.25 -4.54
N SER A 40 10.31 14.92 -5.49
CA SER A 40 9.88 14.62 -6.86
C SER A 40 9.09 13.30 -6.94
N PRO A 41 8.18 13.14 -7.91
CA PRO A 41 7.45 11.89 -8.11
C PRO A 41 8.35 10.64 -8.20
N GLU A 42 9.54 10.76 -8.76
CA GLU A 42 10.53 9.68 -8.85
C GLU A 42 11.08 9.27 -7.47
N GLN A 43 11.41 10.25 -6.63
CA GLN A 43 11.88 10.00 -5.25
C GLN A 43 10.77 9.37 -4.41
N VAL A 44 9.53 9.83 -4.59
CA VAL A 44 8.37 9.28 -3.89
C VAL A 44 8.08 7.84 -4.33
N ALA A 45 8.12 7.55 -5.62
CA ALA A 45 7.97 6.18 -6.15
C ALA A 45 9.05 5.25 -5.58
N GLN A 46 10.30 5.70 -5.54
CA GLN A 46 11.40 4.94 -4.95
C GLN A 46 11.21 4.70 -3.44
N GLY A 47 10.78 5.71 -2.69
CA GLY A 47 10.63 5.64 -1.23
C GLY A 47 9.42 4.84 -0.75
N THR A 48 8.38 4.74 -1.57
CA THR A 48 7.11 4.06 -1.22
C THR A 48 6.93 2.71 -1.91
N GLY A 49 7.68 2.46 -2.98
CA GLY A 49 7.50 1.29 -3.84
C GLY A 49 6.22 1.35 -4.69
N LEU A 50 5.58 2.52 -4.81
CA LEU A 50 4.51 2.75 -5.78
C LEU A 50 5.08 2.92 -7.18
N SER A 51 4.26 2.67 -8.20
CA SER A 51 4.65 3.01 -9.57
C SER A 51 4.68 4.53 -9.77
N ILE A 52 5.54 4.99 -10.67
CA ILE A 52 5.64 6.41 -11.00
C ILE A 52 4.30 6.99 -11.48
N GLU A 53 3.49 6.20 -12.21
CA GLU A 53 2.17 6.62 -12.68
C GLU A 53 1.17 6.82 -11.53
N GLN A 54 1.19 5.94 -10.52
CA GLN A 54 0.37 6.12 -9.31
C GLN A 54 0.76 7.38 -8.55
N VAL A 55 2.06 7.66 -8.42
CA VAL A 55 2.54 8.86 -7.74
C VAL A 55 2.16 10.13 -8.50
N LYS A 56 2.29 10.15 -9.83
CA LYS A 56 1.86 11.29 -10.66
C LYS A 56 0.35 11.52 -10.58
N GLU A 57 -0.45 10.45 -10.47
CA GLU A 57 -1.88 10.59 -10.25
C GLU A 57 -2.19 11.21 -8.87
N LEU A 58 -1.51 10.76 -7.81
CA LEU A 58 -1.62 11.36 -6.48
C LEU A 58 -1.20 12.85 -6.49
N GLU A 59 -0.12 13.19 -7.19
CA GLU A 59 0.34 14.57 -7.33
C GLU A 59 -0.70 15.45 -8.02
N ARG A 60 -1.33 14.98 -9.11
CA ARG A 60 -2.43 15.69 -9.77
C ARG A 60 -3.64 15.92 -8.88
N GLN A 61 -3.94 14.99 -7.98
CA GLN A 61 -5.07 15.11 -7.04
C GLN A 61 -4.81 16.09 -5.88
N LEU A 62 -3.55 16.45 -5.64
CA LEU A 62 -3.13 17.37 -4.57
C LEU A 62 -2.99 18.84 -5.05
N GLN A 63 -2.99 19.07 -6.37
CA GLN A 63 -2.99 20.40 -6.99
C GLN A 63 -4.39 21.00 -7.05
#